data_AF-A0A2M8G6S1-F1
#
_entry.id   AF-A0A2M8G6S1-F1
#
_cell.length_a   1.000
_cell.length_b   1.000
_cell.length_c   1.000
_cell.angle_alpha   90.00
_cell.angle_beta   90.00
_cell.angle_gamma   90.00
#
_symmetry.space_group_name_H-M   'P 1'
#
loop_
_entity.id
_entity.type
_entity.pdbx_description
1 polymer ?
#
loop_
_entity_poly.entity_id
_entity_poly.type
_entity_poly.pdbx_seq_one_letter_code
_entity_poly.pdbx_strand_id
1 'polypeptide(L)'
;SQLFAFVMPHMEANSIRNEVEFFQAVKRAIIKRIIVRPEGIGFDVESVVRELVSKAISAEGVIDIFDMKGKGKPDISIFDEKFLEEVKNLKYKNLSVDVLRKLLNDELRVKMRMNLVRYKSLLDMLEDIIEQYENNIINSTKVIEKLIDLAKEIKKVEGLGADMGLSEEEMAFYDAISAGRKSINGNGELKELVRELVKTIKRDLSIDWMNNDIIKARIRANVKLLLLRKGFKTEESEKFLDLIYQQAFSLYRDFVPVVAFN
;
A
#
# COMPACT_ATOMS: atom_id res chain seq x y z
N SER A 1 -25.13 24.34 -15.05
CA SER A 1 -25.51 23.33 -16.06
C SER A 1 -26.27 24.04 -17.16
N GLN A 2 -25.89 23.88 -18.44
CA GLN A 2 -26.60 24.53 -19.57
C GLN A 2 -28.04 23.98 -19.72
N LEU A 3 -28.25 22.68 -19.44
CA LEU A 3 -29.55 22.02 -19.56
C LEU A 3 -30.61 22.55 -18.59
N PHE A 4 -30.22 22.88 -17.35
CA PHE A 4 -31.16 23.42 -16.36
C PHE A 4 -31.73 24.80 -16.78
N ALA A 5 -30.90 25.63 -17.42
CA ALA A 5 -31.33 26.94 -17.91
C ALA A 5 -32.34 26.83 -19.08
N PHE A 6 -32.31 25.73 -19.84
CA PHE A 6 -33.25 25.49 -20.95
C PHE A 6 -34.65 25.04 -20.51
N VAL A 7 -34.78 24.44 -19.32
CA VAL A 7 -36.05 23.86 -18.83
C VAL A 7 -36.79 24.83 -17.89
N MET A 8 -36.18 25.98 -17.55
CA MET A 8 -36.85 27.05 -16.84
C MET A 8 -37.85 27.78 -17.77
N PRO A 9 -39.09 28.08 -17.33
CA PRO A 9 -39.61 28.02 -15.96
C PRO A 9 -40.64 26.90 -15.74
N HIS A 10 -40.36 25.65 -16.15
CA HIS A 10 -41.27 24.53 -15.88
C HIS A 10 -41.40 24.28 -14.37
N MET A 11 -42.61 23.94 -13.89
CA MET A 11 -42.92 23.82 -12.46
C MET A 11 -42.02 22.82 -11.72
N GLU A 12 -41.70 21.70 -12.38
CA GLU A 12 -40.80 20.65 -11.87
C GLU A 12 -39.32 21.04 -11.91
N ALA A 13 -38.92 21.93 -12.82
CA ALA A 13 -37.56 22.49 -12.81
C ALA A 13 -37.41 23.55 -11.72
N ASN A 14 -38.50 24.26 -11.40
CA ASN A 14 -38.50 25.27 -10.37
C ASN A 14 -38.45 24.66 -8.95
N SER A 15 -39.00 23.47 -8.74
CA SER A 15 -38.91 22.77 -7.45
C SER A 15 -37.47 22.37 -7.09
N ILE A 16 -36.67 21.95 -8.08
CA ILE A 16 -35.26 21.54 -7.88
C ILE A 16 -34.26 22.70 -8.03
N ARG A 17 -34.74 23.93 -8.26
CA ARG A 17 -33.89 25.10 -8.57
C ARG A 17 -32.86 25.38 -7.48
N ASN A 18 -33.30 25.36 -6.23
CA ASN A 18 -32.44 25.68 -5.09
C ASN A 18 -31.32 24.65 -4.92
N GLU A 19 -31.61 23.38 -5.18
CA GLU A 19 -30.64 22.28 -5.11
C GLU A 19 -29.62 22.39 -6.24
N VAL A 20 -30.06 22.68 -7.45
CA VAL A 20 -29.17 22.89 -8.61
C VAL A 20 -28.28 24.12 -8.42
N GLU A 21 -28.82 25.22 -7.86
CA GLU A 21 -28.04 26.41 -7.52
C GLU A 21 -26.99 26.12 -6.44
N PHE A 22 -27.37 25.34 -5.41
CA PHE A 22 -26.45 24.89 -4.36
C PHE A 22 -25.28 24.07 -4.91
N PHE A 23 -25.55 23.02 -5.69
CA PHE A 23 -24.48 22.20 -6.28
C PHE A 23 -23.59 22.99 -7.25
N GLN A 24 -24.14 23.98 -7.96
CA GLN A 24 -23.34 24.88 -8.79
C GLN A 24 -22.45 25.83 -7.97
N ALA A 25 -22.89 26.26 -6.79
CA ALA A 25 -22.07 27.05 -5.88
C ALA A 25 -20.94 26.19 -5.28
N VAL A 26 -21.24 24.97 -4.85
CA VAL A 26 -20.25 24.01 -4.33
C VAL A 26 -19.20 23.68 -5.39
N LYS A 27 -19.61 23.37 -6.62
CA LYS A 27 -18.68 23.11 -7.75
C LYS A 27 -17.75 24.30 -8.01
N ARG A 28 -18.29 25.53 -8.01
CA ARG A 28 -17.49 26.75 -8.21
C ARG A 28 -16.48 26.97 -7.07
N ALA A 29 -16.88 26.70 -5.83
CA ALA A 29 -15.99 26.81 -4.68
C ALA A 29 -14.83 25.81 -4.74
N ILE A 30 -15.11 24.56 -5.11
CA ILE A 30 -14.10 23.49 -5.27
C ILE A 30 -13.11 23.87 -6.38
N ILE A 31 -13.59 24.23 -7.57
CA ILE A 31 -12.74 24.59 -8.71
C ILE A 31 -11.86 25.80 -8.38
N LYS A 32 -12.41 26.83 -7.72
CA LYS A 32 -11.66 28.03 -7.32
C LYS A 32 -10.56 27.72 -6.31
N ARG A 33 -10.73 26.69 -5.47
CA ARG A 33 -9.72 26.25 -4.49
C ARG A 33 -8.65 25.35 -5.10
N ILE A 34 -8.99 24.56 -6.13
CA ILE A 34 -8.04 23.65 -6.80
C ILE A 34 -7.14 24.41 -7.79
N ILE A 35 -7.66 25.44 -8.46
CA ILE A 35 -6.92 26.12 -9.55
C ILE A 35 -6.00 27.24 -9.04
N VAL A 36 -6.16 27.72 -7.80
CA VAL A 36 -5.23 28.69 -7.20
C VAL A 36 -4.15 27.98 -6.40
N ARG A 37 -3.18 27.38 -7.11
CA ARG A 37 -1.74 27.59 -6.90
C ARG A 37 -0.88 26.77 -7.89
N PRO A 38 0.05 27.42 -8.62
CA PRO A 38 1.19 26.76 -9.21
C PRO A 38 2.27 26.52 -8.13
N GLU A 39 2.91 25.36 -8.20
CA GLU A 39 4.19 24.98 -7.57
C GLU A 39 4.31 24.98 -6.03
N GLY A 40 4.63 23.79 -5.50
CA GLY A 40 5.44 23.66 -4.29
C GLY A 40 4.71 23.42 -2.96
N ILE A 41 5.00 22.25 -2.38
CA ILE A 41 4.85 21.85 -0.97
C ILE A 41 3.47 21.32 -0.59
N GLY A 42 3.48 20.04 -0.19
CA GLY A 42 2.32 19.23 0.17
C GLY A 42 1.69 19.60 1.52
N PHE A 43 0.58 18.89 1.77
CA PHE A 43 -0.44 19.08 2.81
C PHE A 43 -1.48 20.14 2.47
N ASP A 44 -2.66 19.65 2.08
CA ASP A 44 -3.90 19.74 2.89
C ASP A 44 -5.16 19.46 2.05
N VAL A 45 -5.02 18.80 0.88
CA VAL A 45 -6.19 18.38 0.09
C VAL A 45 -6.94 17.25 0.79
N GLU A 46 -6.23 16.37 1.50
CA GLU A 46 -6.84 15.25 2.22
C GLU A 46 -7.59 15.71 3.47
N SER A 47 -7.06 16.72 4.18
CA SER A 47 -7.72 17.41 5.29
C SER A 47 -8.87 18.30 4.78
N VAL A 48 -8.61 19.04 3.70
CA VAL A 48 -9.53 19.62 2.72
C VAL A 48 -10.85 18.88 2.56
N VAL A 49 -10.65 17.71 1.96
CA VAL A 49 -11.64 16.73 1.57
C VAL A 49 -12.21 16.05 2.80
N ARG A 50 -11.41 15.75 3.83
CA ARG A 50 -11.90 15.17 5.09
C ARG A 50 -12.78 16.14 5.88
N GLU A 51 -12.54 17.44 5.85
CA GLU A 51 -13.38 18.47 6.47
C GLU A 51 -14.68 18.69 5.68
N LEU A 52 -14.61 18.67 4.34
CA LEU A 52 -15.79 18.76 3.48
C LEU A 52 -16.64 17.49 3.54
N VAL A 53 -16.00 16.33 3.61
CA VAL A 53 -16.65 15.03 3.84
C VAL A 53 -17.22 14.99 5.26
N SER A 54 -16.49 15.43 6.29
CA SER A 54 -16.99 15.56 7.67
C SER A 54 -18.19 16.51 7.79
N LYS A 55 -18.17 17.66 7.10
CA LYS A 55 -19.32 18.60 7.06
C LYS A 55 -20.50 18.06 6.26
N ALA A 56 -20.28 17.32 5.19
CA ALA A 56 -21.34 16.64 4.45
C ALA A 56 -21.94 15.48 5.26
N ILE A 57 -21.12 14.76 6.03
CA ILE A 57 -21.51 13.70 6.97
C ILE A 57 -22.28 14.26 8.19
N SER A 58 -22.04 15.52 8.56
CA SER A 58 -22.73 16.17 9.68
C SER A 58 -24.20 16.57 9.38
N ALA A 59 -24.61 16.63 8.10
CA ALA A 59 -25.97 17.00 7.70
C ALA A 59 -26.92 15.81 7.58
N GLU A 60 -26.41 14.59 7.44
CA GLU A 60 -27.18 13.35 7.46
C GLU A 60 -26.43 12.34 8.33
N GLY A 61 -26.90 12.14 9.56
CA GLY A 61 -26.26 11.30 10.57
C GLY A 61 -25.79 9.95 10.03
N VAL A 62 -24.50 9.86 9.75
CA VAL A 62 -23.77 8.62 9.51
C VAL A 62 -22.53 8.63 10.39
N ILE A 63 -22.36 7.52 11.11
CA ILE A 63 -21.35 7.28 12.13
C ILE A 63 -19.94 7.54 11.56
N ASP A 64 -19.20 8.45 12.18
CA ASP A 64 -17.78 8.64 11.94
C ASP A 64 -16.99 7.46 12.55
N ILE A 65 -16.81 6.42 11.75
CA ILE A 65 -16.06 5.20 12.11
C ILE A 65 -14.57 5.49 12.40
N PHE A 66 -14.04 6.64 11.99
CA PHE A 66 -12.64 7.02 12.23
C PHE A 66 -12.46 7.81 13.54
N ASP A 67 -13.52 8.44 14.05
CA ASP A 67 -13.49 9.19 15.32
C ASP A 67 -13.70 8.31 16.57
N MET A 68 -13.93 7.00 16.40
CA MET A 68 -14.19 6.11 17.54
C MET A 68 -12.99 5.91 18.46
N LYS A 69 -11.73 6.16 18.06
CA LYS A 69 -10.58 6.16 18.99
C LYS A 69 -9.45 7.11 18.61
N GLY A 70 -9.35 8.18 19.40
CA GLY A 70 -8.16 8.93 19.84
C GLY A 70 -6.85 8.84 19.03
N LYS A 71 -6.42 10.01 18.57
CA LYS A 71 -5.08 10.38 18.10
C LYS A 71 -3.93 9.66 18.83
N GLY A 72 -3.02 9.07 18.07
CA GLY A 72 -1.66 8.76 18.52
C GLY A 72 -1.13 7.44 17.99
N LYS A 73 -0.38 7.50 16.87
CA LYS A 73 0.28 6.38 16.16
C LYS A 73 -0.67 5.24 15.76
N PRO A 74 -0.87 4.97 14.46
CA PRO A 74 -1.75 3.89 14.02
C PRO A 74 -1.07 2.52 14.23
N ASP A 75 -0.90 2.10 15.49
CA ASP A 75 -0.76 0.71 15.91
C ASP A 75 -2.13 0.12 16.30
N ILE A 76 -3.23 0.74 15.82
CA ILE A 76 -4.46 -0.02 15.66
C ILE A 76 -4.13 -1.00 14.55
N SER A 77 -3.78 -2.23 14.92
CA SER A 77 -3.62 -3.31 13.97
C SER A 77 -4.97 -3.38 13.25
N ILE A 78 -5.00 -2.87 12.02
CA ILE A 78 -6.13 -2.86 11.08
C ILE A 78 -6.68 -4.29 10.83
N PHE A 79 -6.00 -5.29 11.40
CA PHE A 79 -6.27 -6.71 11.41
C PHE A 79 -6.62 -7.25 12.82
N ASP A 80 -6.97 -6.38 13.78
CA ASP A 80 -7.44 -6.80 15.09
C ASP A 80 -8.79 -7.47 14.98
N GLU A 81 -8.93 -8.62 15.64
CA GLU A 81 -10.12 -9.46 15.50
C GLU A 81 -11.40 -8.71 15.91
N LYS A 82 -11.29 -7.80 16.89
CA LYS A 82 -12.38 -6.91 17.30
C LYS A 82 -12.81 -5.95 16.17
N PHE A 83 -11.87 -5.35 15.46
CA PHE A 83 -12.17 -4.44 14.35
C PHE A 83 -12.80 -5.22 13.17
N LEU A 84 -12.27 -6.39 12.84
CA LEU A 84 -12.81 -7.23 11.78
C LEU A 84 -14.24 -7.71 12.10
N GLU A 85 -14.53 -8.02 13.36
CA GLU A 85 -15.89 -8.32 13.82
C GLU A 85 -16.82 -7.11 13.75
N GLU A 86 -16.38 -5.92 14.16
CA GLU A 86 -17.16 -4.70 14.05
C GLU A 86 -17.50 -4.37 12.60
N VAL A 87 -16.53 -4.44 11.69
CA VAL A 87 -16.72 -4.19 10.26
C VAL A 87 -17.64 -5.23 9.61
N LYS A 88 -17.54 -6.49 10.05
CA LYS A 88 -18.47 -7.57 9.64
C LYS A 88 -19.89 -7.28 10.09
N ASN A 89 -20.08 -6.66 11.26
CA ASN A 89 -21.39 -6.39 11.85
C ASN A 89 -22.02 -5.04 11.45
N LEU A 90 -21.33 -4.20 10.67
CA LEU A 90 -21.89 -2.95 10.16
C LEU A 90 -23.22 -3.20 9.43
N LYS A 91 -24.14 -2.23 9.60
CA LYS A 91 -25.48 -2.25 9.02
C LYS A 91 -25.45 -2.27 7.48
N TYR A 92 -24.53 -1.51 6.89
CA TYR A 92 -24.38 -1.37 5.45
C TYR A 92 -23.21 -2.22 4.95
N LYS A 93 -23.49 -3.39 4.38
CA LYS A 93 -22.44 -4.34 3.94
C LYS A 93 -21.58 -3.80 2.81
N ASN A 94 -22.15 -3.03 1.89
CA ASN A 94 -21.39 -2.45 0.79
C ASN A 94 -20.34 -1.45 1.32
N LEU A 95 -20.70 -0.67 2.35
CA LEU A 95 -19.75 0.20 3.04
C LEU A 95 -18.63 -0.60 3.72
N SER A 96 -18.95 -1.73 4.34
CA SER A 96 -17.92 -2.63 4.90
C SER A 96 -16.93 -3.10 3.84
N VAL A 97 -17.41 -3.46 2.65
CA VAL A 97 -16.56 -3.88 1.53
C VAL A 97 -15.62 -2.75 1.11
N ASP A 98 -16.15 -1.54 0.90
CA ASP A 98 -15.34 -0.39 0.48
C ASP A 98 -14.28 0.00 1.51
N VAL A 99 -14.65 -0.04 2.80
CA VAL A 99 -13.73 0.24 3.90
C VAL A 99 -12.61 -0.80 3.96
N LEU A 100 -12.95 -2.10 3.95
CA LEU A 100 -11.95 -3.18 3.98
C LEU A 100 -11.05 -3.14 2.75
N ARG A 101 -11.62 -2.95 1.55
CA ARG A 101 -10.88 -2.81 0.29
C ARG A 101 -9.83 -1.72 0.41
N LYS A 102 -10.23 -0.51 0.86
CA LYS A 102 -9.33 0.63 0.95
C LYS A 102 -8.21 0.37 1.97
N LEU A 103 -8.56 -0.11 3.17
CA LEU A 103 -7.58 -0.39 4.22
C LEU A 103 -6.58 -1.46 3.80
N LEU A 104 -7.05 -2.57 3.23
CA LEU A 104 -6.20 -3.65 2.74
C LEU A 104 -5.28 -3.19 1.61
N ASN A 105 -5.80 -2.44 0.64
CA ASN A 105 -5.00 -1.92 -0.46
C ASN A 105 -3.93 -0.94 0.03
N ASP A 106 -4.27 -0.02 0.94
CA ASP A 106 -3.33 0.96 1.46
C ASP A 106 -2.21 0.28 2.25
N GLU A 107 -2.55 -0.69 3.09
CA GLU A 107 -1.56 -1.49 3.82
C GLU A 107 -0.66 -2.29 2.87
N LEU A 108 -1.26 -3.04 1.93
CA LEU A 108 -0.51 -3.84 0.97
C LEU A 108 0.42 -2.98 0.13
N ARG A 109 0.02 -1.76 -0.27
CA ARG A 109 0.90 -0.82 -0.98
C ARG A 109 2.09 -0.38 -0.14
N VAL A 110 1.89 -0.10 1.15
CA VAL A 110 2.99 0.22 2.06
C VAL A 110 3.93 -0.98 2.20
N LYS A 111 3.38 -2.17 2.43
CA LYS A 111 4.13 -3.42 2.66
C LYS A 111 4.83 -3.94 1.41
N MET A 112 4.27 -3.72 0.22
CA MET A 112 4.92 -4.06 -1.06
C MET A 112 6.23 -3.32 -1.27
N ARG A 113 6.36 -2.09 -0.75
CA ARG A 113 7.66 -1.37 -0.78
C ARG A 113 8.72 -2.12 0.02
N MET A 114 8.31 -2.77 1.11
CA MET A 114 9.18 -3.57 1.96
C MET A 114 9.53 -4.92 1.31
N ASN A 115 8.55 -5.65 0.81
CA ASN A 115 8.77 -6.99 0.22
C ASN A 115 7.84 -7.23 -0.97
N LEU A 116 8.39 -7.08 -2.18
CA LEU A 116 7.60 -7.22 -3.41
C LEU A 116 7.09 -8.65 -3.60
N VAL A 117 7.93 -9.65 -3.31
CA VAL A 117 7.63 -11.04 -3.63
C VAL A 117 6.48 -11.58 -2.79
N ARG A 118 6.50 -11.26 -1.50
CA ARG A 118 5.52 -11.72 -0.51
C ARG A 118 4.16 -11.05 -0.63
N TYR A 119 4.14 -9.73 -0.84
CA TYR A 119 2.89 -8.97 -0.84
C TYR A 119 2.24 -8.85 -2.21
N LYS A 120 2.95 -9.15 -3.31
CA LYS A 120 2.35 -9.17 -4.65
C LYS A 120 1.23 -10.20 -4.77
N SER A 121 1.44 -11.43 -4.32
CA SER A 121 0.39 -12.46 -4.37
C SER A 121 -0.82 -12.10 -3.50
N LEU A 122 -0.62 -11.40 -2.38
CA LEU A 122 -1.70 -10.92 -1.52
C LEU A 122 -2.49 -9.78 -2.18
N LEU A 123 -1.81 -8.89 -2.91
CA LEU A 123 -2.47 -7.87 -3.71
C LEU A 123 -3.26 -8.47 -4.87
N ASP A 124 -2.69 -9.43 -5.60
CA ASP A 124 -3.38 -10.12 -6.69
C ASP A 124 -4.66 -10.82 -6.17
N MET A 125 -4.61 -11.42 -4.97
CA MET A 125 -5.79 -11.99 -4.31
C MET A 125 -6.82 -10.93 -3.91
N LEU A 126 -6.40 -9.76 -3.43
CA LEU A 126 -7.32 -8.65 -3.15
C LEU A 126 -8.06 -8.25 -4.43
N GLU A 127 -7.34 -8.07 -5.53
CA GLU A 127 -7.90 -7.67 -6.82
C GLU A 127 -8.91 -8.71 -7.34
N ASP A 128 -8.59 -10.00 -7.27
CA ASP A 128 -9.52 -11.08 -7.63
C ASP A 128 -10.80 -11.09 -6.79
N ILE A 129 -10.70 -10.88 -5.47
CA ILE A 129 -11.86 -10.81 -4.57
C ILE A 129 -12.77 -9.64 -4.98
N ILE A 130 -12.19 -8.49 -5.28
CA ILE A 130 -12.93 -7.29 -5.70
C ILE A 130 -13.55 -7.47 -7.09
N GLU A 131 -12.82 -8.06 -8.04
CA GLU A 131 -13.35 -8.35 -9.37
C GLU A 131 -14.56 -9.30 -9.30
N GLN A 132 -14.48 -10.35 -8.48
CA GLN A 132 -15.62 -11.25 -8.25
C GLN A 132 -16.82 -10.54 -7.64
N TYR A 133 -16.60 -9.53 -6.78
CA TYR A 133 -17.69 -8.72 -6.23
C TYR A 133 -18.31 -7.79 -7.28
N GLU A 134 -17.48 -7.04 -8.01
CA GLU A 134 -17.92 -6.08 -9.03
C GLU A 134 -18.69 -6.79 -10.16
N ASN A 135 -18.29 -8.01 -10.51
CA ASN A 135 -18.98 -8.88 -11.46
C ASN A 135 -20.19 -9.62 -10.87
N ASN A 136 -20.58 -9.33 -9.62
CA ASN A 136 -21.69 -9.97 -8.89
C ASN A 136 -21.58 -11.51 -8.79
N ILE A 137 -20.37 -12.06 -8.92
CA ILE A 137 -20.09 -13.50 -8.76
C ILE A 137 -20.27 -13.90 -7.29
N ILE A 138 -19.92 -13.00 -6.38
CA ILE A 138 -20.07 -13.17 -4.93
C ILE A 138 -20.84 -12.00 -4.32
N ASN A 139 -21.59 -12.28 -3.26
CA ASN A 139 -22.37 -11.27 -2.54
C ASN A 139 -21.52 -10.52 -1.49
N SER A 140 -22.02 -9.37 -1.01
CA SER A 140 -21.29 -8.53 -0.06
C SER A 140 -20.88 -9.28 1.23
N THR A 141 -21.70 -10.21 1.72
CA THR A 141 -21.36 -11.02 2.90
C THR A 141 -20.13 -11.91 2.62
N LYS A 142 -20.10 -12.57 1.47
CA LYS A 142 -19.00 -13.47 1.09
C LYS A 142 -17.72 -12.72 0.79
N VAL A 143 -17.83 -11.52 0.21
CA VAL A 143 -16.69 -10.63 -0.03
C VAL A 143 -16.07 -10.21 1.29
N ILE A 144 -16.88 -9.75 2.26
CA ILE A 144 -16.40 -9.37 3.59
C ILE A 144 -15.66 -10.52 4.25
N GLU A 145 -16.19 -11.76 4.18
CA GLU A 145 -15.48 -12.93 4.70
C GLU A 145 -14.12 -13.12 4.04
N LYS A 146 -14.05 -13.11 2.69
CA LYS A 146 -12.79 -13.25 1.97
C LYS A 146 -11.78 -12.14 2.30
N LEU A 147 -12.23 -10.89 2.45
CA LEU A 147 -11.39 -9.77 2.82
C LEU A 147 -10.87 -9.90 4.27
N ILE A 148 -11.69 -10.43 5.19
CA ILE A 148 -11.27 -10.75 6.56
C ILE A 148 -10.22 -11.87 6.57
N ASP A 149 -10.40 -12.90 5.74
CA ASP A 149 -9.44 -14.00 5.61
C ASP A 149 -8.10 -13.49 5.06
N LEU A 150 -8.15 -12.61 4.05
CA LEU A 150 -6.96 -11.96 3.50
C LEU A 150 -6.23 -11.11 4.56
N ALA A 151 -6.98 -10.34 5.36
CA ALA A 151 -6.44 -9.60 6.50
C ALA A 151 -5.68 -10.52 7.49
N LYS A 152 -6.25 -11.69 7.81
CA LYS A 152 -5.61 -12.69 8.68
C LYS A 152 -4.35 -13.27 8.04
N GLU A 153 -4.36 -13.50 6.74
CA GLU A 153 -3.19 -13.98 6.01
C GLU A 153 -2.04 -12.98 6.03
N ILE A 154 -2.31 -11.70 5.80
CA ILE A 154 -1.33 -10.61 5.90
C ILE A 154 -0.66 -10.63 7.28
N LYS A 155 -1.46 -10.67 8.35
CA LYS A 155 -0.95 -10.71 9.74
C LYS A 155 -0.09 -11.95 10.03
N LYS A 156 -0.50 -13.11 9.51
CA LYS A 156 0.27 -14.35 9.67
C LYS A 156 1.63 -14.25 8.98
N VAL A 157 1.64 -13.69 7.77
CA VAL A 157 2.83 -13.51 6.94
C VAL A 157 3.83 -12.53 7.58
N GLU A 158 3.35 -11.54 8.33
CA GLU A 158 4.19 -10.67 9.16
C GLU A 158 4.85 -11.42 10.32
N GLY A 159 4.09 -12.23 11.05
CA GLY A 159 4.60 -13.01 12.18
C GLY A 159 5.75 -13.97 11.80
N LEU A 160 5.70 -14.54 10.59
CA LEU A 160 6.72 -15.46 10.09
C LEU A 160 8.13 -14.84 9.99
N GLY A 161 8.24 -13.52 9.79
CA GLY A 161 9.54 -12.84 9.75
C GLY A 161 10.25 -12.85 11.11
N ALA A 162 9.48 -12.62 12.19
CA ALA A 162 10.00 -12.59 13.55
C ALA A 162 10.54 -13.95 14.00
N ASP A 163 9.83 -15.03 13.67
CA ASP A 163 10.22 -16.40 14.02
C ASP A 163 11.56 -16.82 13.40
N MET A 164 11.96 -16.19 12.29
CA MET A 164 13.19 -16.51 11.58
C MET A 164 14.42 -15.75 12.08
N GLY A 165 14.25 -14.76 12.97
CA GLY A 165 15.36 -13.92 13.49
C GLY A 165 16.06 -13.10 12.40
N LEU A 166 15.31 -12.72 11.36
CA LEU A 166 15.73 -11.82 10.29
C LEU A 166 15.01 -10.48 10.45
N SER A 167 15.69 -9.39 10.10
CA SER A 167 15.03 -8.09 9.95
C SER A 167 14.06 -8.09 8.76
N GLU A 168 13.12 -7.15 8.71
CA GLU A 168 12.16 -7.06 7.58
C GLU A 168 12.86 -6.91 6.22
N GLU A 169 13.95 -6.13 6.16
CA GLU A 169 14.77 -5.98 4.96
C GLU A 169 15.40 -7.31 4.56
N GLU A 170 16.01 -8.03 5.51
CA GLU A 170 16.61 -9.34 5.27
C GLU A 170 15.56 -10.35 4.81
N MET A 171 14.37 -10.35 5.41
CA MET A 171 13.28 -11.24 5.00
C MET A 171 12.86 -10.99 3.55
N ALA A 172 12.88 -9.73 3.09
CA ALA A 172 12.56 -9.40 1.71
C ALA A 172 13.59 -9.96 0.71
N PHE A 173 14.88 -9.87 1.03
CA PHE A 173 15.92 -10.51 0.21
C PHE A 173 15.87 -12.04 0.30
N TYR A 174 15.55 -12.59 1.46
CA TYR A 174 15.33 -14.02 1.65
C TYR A 174 14.24 -14.54 0.72
N ASP A 175 13.06 -13.92 0.73
CA ASP A 175 11.95 -14.33 -0.12
C ASP A 175 12.26 -14.18 -1.61
N ALA A 176 12.95 -13.11 -2.01
CA ALA A 176 13.38 -12.90 -3.39
C ALA A 176 14.31 -14.02 -3.89
N ILE A 177 15.24 -14.46 -3.05
CA ILE A 177 16.17 -15.55 -3.40
C ILE A 177 15.46 -16.91 -3.33
N SER A 178 14.59 -17.14 -2.34
CA SER A 178 13.81 -18.38 -2.22
C SER A 178 12.85 -18.58 -3.39
N ALA A 179 12.20 -17.53 -3.88
CA ALA A 179 11.30 -17.61 -5.04
C ALA A 179 12.02 -18.09 -6.31
N GLY A 180 13.28 -17.68 -6.51
CA GLY A 180 14.10 -18.14 -7.63
C GLY A 180 14.70 -19.55 -7.46
N ARG A 181 14.70 -20.12 -6.24
CA ARG A 181 15.26 -21.45 -5.96
C ARG A 181 14.33 -22.24 -5.03
N LYS A 182 13.39 -23.00 -5.60
CA LYS A 182 12.49 -23.92 -4.87
C LYS A 182 13.19 -25.01 -4.03
N SER A 183 14.52 -25.09 -3.99
CA SER A 183 15.29 -26.23 -3.48
C SER A 183 16.39 -25.89 -2.45
N ILE A 184 16.45 -24.66 -1.92
CA ILE A 184 17.37 -24.38 -0.79
C ILE A 184 16.71 -24.91 0.49
N ASN A 185 16.97 -26.19 0.79
CA ASN A 185 16.59 -26.85 2.04
C ASN A 185 17.52 -26.50 3.22
N GLY A 186 18.28 -25.40 3.12
CA GLY A 186 19.24 -24.97 4.13
C GLY A 186 18.84 -23.63 4.74
N ASN A 187 17.93 -23.64 5.71
CA ASN A 187 17.47 -22.43 6.41
C ASN A 187 18.61 -21.64 7.07
N GLY A 188 19.79 -22.24 7.31
CA GLY A 188 20.94 -21.57 7.92
C GLY A 188 21.82 -20.80 6.92
N GLU A 189 22.28 -21.46 5.85
CA GLU A 189 23.20 -20.86 4.87
C GLU A 189 22.56 -19.71 4.09
N LEU A 190 21.26 -19.81 3.79
CA LEU A 190 20.54 -18.74 3.11
C LEU A 190 20.38 -17.50 4.01
N LYS A 191 20.15 -17.69 5.31
CA LYS A 191 20.09 -16.57 6.28
C LYS A 191 21.43 -15.85 6.38
N GLU A 192 22.54 -16.58 6.42
CA GLU A 192 23.88 -15.99 6.41
C GLU A 192 24.16 -15.23 5.11
N LEU A 193 23.82 -15.82 3.96
CA LEU A 193 23.93 -15.16 2.66
C LEU A 193 23.18 -13.83 2.64
N VAL A 194 21.93 -13.84 3.11
CA VAL A 194 21.06 -12.65 3.15
C VAL A 194 21.64 -11.57 4.06
N ARG A 195 22.14 -11.92 5.24
CA ARG A 195 22.79 -10.97 6.17
C ARG A 195 24.03 -10.33 5.52
N GLU A 196 24.88 -11.13 4.89
CA GLU A 196 26.05 -10.63 4.16
C GLU A 196 25.66 -9.77 2.96
N LEU A 197 24.58 -10.13 2.26
CA LEU A 197 24.06 -9.41 1.10
C LEU A 197 23.57 -8.02 1.51
N VAL A 198 22.71 -7.92 2.53
CA VAL A 198 22.20 -6.63 3.05
C VAL A 198 23.36 -5.75 3.50
N LYS A 199 24.34 -6.32 4.22
CA LYS A 199 25.54 -5.59 4.65
C LYS A 199 26.36 -5.06 3.48
N THR A 200 26.52 -5.85 2.42
CA THR A 200 27.25 -5.45 1.20
C THR A 200 26.54 -4.32 0.47
N ILE A 201 25.22 -4.44 0.29
CA ILE A 201 24.39 -3.41 -0.37
C ILE A 201 24.42 -2.11 0.43
N LYS A 202 24.22 -2.16 1.76
CA LYS A 202 24.26 -0.98 2.64
C LYS A 202 25.61 -0.27 2.66
N ARG A 203 26.72 -1.01 2.58
CA ARG A 203 28.07 -0.42 2.49
C ARG A 203 28.27 0.38 1.20
N ASP A 204 27.70 -0.09 0.10
CA ASP A 204 27.93 0.48 -1.22
C ASP A 204 26.84 1.48 -1.65
N LEU A 205 25.74 1.59 -0.87
CA LEU A 205 24.67 2.57 -1.04
C LEU A 205 25.15 3.99 -0.72
N SER A 206 24.77 4.95 -1.58
CA SER A 206 25.00 6.38 -1.39
C SER A 206 23.72 7.16 -1.67
N ILE A 207 23.71 8.45 -1.34
CA ILE A 207 22.64 9.39 -1.71
C ILE A 207 22.49 9.39 -3.25
N ASP A 208 21.25 9.37 -3.73
CA ASP A 208 20.89 9.34 -5.16
C ASP A 208 21.46 8.15 -5.97
N TRP A 209 21.73 7.01 -5.33
CA TRP A 209 22.24 5.81 -6.01
C TRP A 209 21.38 5.35 -7.21
N MET A 210 20.07 5.63 -7.18
CA MET A 210 19.14 5.31 -8.27
C MET A 210 19.46 6.01 -9.59
N ASN A 211 20.12 7.17 -9.56
CA ASN A 211 20.47 7.92 -10.77
C ASN A 211 21.94 7.76 -11.15
N ASN A 212 22.72 7.02 -10.36
CA ASN A 212 24.17 6.89 -10.56
C ASN A 212 24.55 5.49 -11.06
N ASP A 213 24.74 5.36 -12.37
CA ASP A 213 25.05 4.07 -12.99
C ASP A 213 26.37 3.44 -12.53
N ILE A 214 27.32 4.24 -12.02
CA ILE A 214 28.58 3.73 -11.46
C ILE A 214 28.31 2.99 -10.13
N ILE A 215 27.45 3.55 -9.28
CA ILE A 215 27.07 2.92 -8.01
C ILE A 215 26.27 1.65 -8.27
N LYS A 216 25.32 1.70 -9.22
CA LYS A 216 24.56 0.53 -9.66
C LYS A 216 25.45 -0.62 -10.14
N ALA A 217 26.42 -0.30 -10.99
CA ALA A 217 27.37 -1.28 -11.52
C ALA A 217 28.24 -1.88 -10.40
N ARG A 218 28.69 -1.05 -9.44
CA ARG A 218 29.46 -1.50 -8.27
C ARG A 218 28.67 -2.47 -7.39
N ILE A 219 27.42 -2.11 -7.06
CA ILE A 219 26.52 -2.98 -6.28
C ILE A 219 26.33 -4.30 -7.00
N ARG A 220 25.98 -4.28 -8.30
CA ARG A 220 25.84 -5.51 -9.11
C ARG A 220 27.09 -6.38 -9.11
N ALA A 221 28.28 -5.78 -9.30
CA ALA A 221 29.54 -6.53 -9.30
C ALA A 221 29.83 -7.19 -7.94
N ASN A 222 29.60 -6.46 -6.84
CA ASN A 222 29.85 -6.97 -5.49
C ASN A 222 28.84 -8.06 -5.10
N VAL A 223 27.57 -7.91 -5.45
CA VAL A 223 26.53 -8.94 -5.26
C VAL A 223 26.86 -10.18 -6.10
N LYS A 224 27.28 -10.01 -7.36
CA LYS A 224 27.69 -11.13 -8.22
C LYS A 224 28.84 -11.91 -7.61
N LEU A 225 29.85 -11.21 -7.12
CA LEU A 225 31.01 -11.82 -6.47
C LEU A 225 30.61 -12.58 -5.19
N LEU A 226 29.68 -12.04 -4.41
CA LEU A 226 29.15 -12.69 -3.21
C LEU A 226 28.43 -14.01 -3.56
N LEU A 227 27.55 -13.99 -4.57
CA LEU A 227 26.84 -15.19 -5.04
C LEU A 227 27.81 -16.27 -5.54
N LEU A 228 28.81 -15.89 -6.33
CA LEU A 228 29.82 -16.84 -6.82
C LEU A 228 30.63 -17.47 -5.68
N ARG A 229 31.02 -16.68 -4.67
CA ARG A 229 31.73 -17.20 -3.47
C ARG A 229 30.90 -18.19 -2.66
N LYS A 230 29.57 -18.04 -2.68
CA LYS A 230 28.63 -18.92 -1.97
C LYS A 230 28.18 -20.11 -2.83
N GLY A 231 28.84 -20.35 -3.97
CA GLY A 231 28.67 -21.55 -4.79
C GLY A 231 27.53 -21.50 -5.82
N PHE A 232 26.99 -20.31 -6.11
CA PHE A 232 25.99 -20.17 -7.18
C PHE A 232 26.65 -20.29 -8.56
N LYS A 233 26.01 -21.00 -9.49
CA LYS A 233 26.48 -21.08 -10.88
C LYS A 233 26.34 -19.72 -11.57
N THR A 234 27.13 -19.46 -12.61
CA THR A 234 27.10 -18.17 -13.34
C THR A 234 25.70 -17.84 -13.88
N GLU A 235 25.00 -18.82 -14.48
CA GLU A 235 23.65 -18.63 -15.02
C GLU A 235 22.60 -18.38 -13.94
N GLU A 236 22.71 -19.06 -12.81
CA GLU A 236 21.84 -18.86 -11.65
C GLU A 236 22.07 -17.47 -11.05
N SER A 237 23.33 -17.04 -10.97
CA SER A 237 23.73 -15.77 -10.37
C SER A 237 23.12 -14.57 -11.10
N GLU A 238 23.07 -14.58 -12.44
CA GLU A 238 22.44 -13.49 -13.23
C GLU A 238 20.94 -13.36 -12.92
N LYS A 239 20.22 -14.48 -12.81
CA LYS A 239 18.79 -14.45 -12.46
C LYS A 239 18.54 -13.93 -11.05
N PHE A 240 19.34 -14.35 -10.07
CA PHE A 240 19.24 -13.84 -8.70
C PHE A 240 19.66 -12.37 -8.60
N LEU A 241 20.65 -11.95 -9.38
CA LEU A 241 21.07 -10.55 -9.44
C LEU A 241 19.91 -9.64 -9.81
N ASP A 242 19.15 -9.96 -10.84
CA ASP A 242 18.02 -9.13 -11.25
C ASP A 242 16.93 -9.05 -10.17
N LEU A 243 16.59 -10.17 -9.51
CA LEU A 243 15.61 -10.20 -8.41
C LEU A 243 16.09 -9.40 -7.19
N ILE A 244 17.34 -9.59 -6.77
CA ILE A 244 17.96 -8.84 -5.68
C ILE A 244 17.97 -7.35 -5.99
N TYR A 245 18.25 -7.00 -7.24
CA TYR A 245 18.34 -5.61 -7.66
C TYR A 245 16.97 -4.92 -7.70
N GLN A 246 15.93 -5.62 -8.17
CA GLN A 246 14.55 -5.15 -8.10
C GLN A 246 14.11 -4.94 -6.64
N GLN A 247 14.44 -5.88 -5.75
CA GLN A 247 14.13 -5.78 -4.33
C GLN A 247 14.89 -4.62 -3.66
N ALA A 248 16.16 -4.43 -3.98
CA ALA A 248 16.96 -3.30 -3.49
C ALA A 248 16.40 -1.95 -3.96
N PHE A 249 15.94 -1.84 -5.21
CA PHE A 249 15.27 -0.62 -5.69
C PHE A 249 13.96 -0.34 -4.99
N SER A 250 13.20 -1.36 -4.61
CA SER A 250 11.95 -1.18 -3.87
C SER A 250 12.20 -0.65 -2.46
N LEU A 251 13.19 -1.22 -1.77
CA LEU A 251 13.53 -0.87 -0.38
C LEU A 251 14.26 0.47 -0.26
N TYR A 252 15.22 0.74 -1.14
CA TYR A 252 16.14 1.87 -1.00
C TYR A 252 15.83 3.02 -1.97
N ARG A 253 14.59 3.11 -2.47
CA ARG A 253 14.17 4.21 -3.36
C ARG A 253 14.37 5.58 -2.71
N ASP A 254 13.95 5.70 -1.45
CA ASP A 254 13.99 6.94 -0.67
C ASP A 254 15.10 6.90 0.40
N PHE A 255 16.21 6.23 0.11
CA PHE A 255 17.29 6.03 1.08
C PHE A 255 17.92 7.36 1.52
N VAL A 256 17.76 7.69 2.79
CA VAL A 256 18.48 8.77 3.47
C VAL A 256 19.51 8.12 4.39
N PRO A 257 20.82 8.36 4.22
CA PRO A 257 21.82 7.81 5.12
C PRO A 257 21.57 8.35 6.53
N VAL A 258 21.59 7.46 7.52
CA VAL A 258 21.59 7.87 8.92
C VAL A 258 22.92 8.58 9.16
N VAL A 259 22.89 9.91 9.19
CA VAL A 259 24.06 10.72 9.58
C VAL A 259 24.29 10.44 11.05
N ALA A 260 25.27 9.58 11.34
CA ALA A 260 25.80 9.46 12.68
C ALA A 260 26.49 10.78 13.00
N PHE A 261 25.81 11.67 13.71
CA PHE A 261 26.45 12.78 14.39
C PHE A 261 27.29 12.17 15.53
N ASN A 262 28.58 11.99 15.28
CA ASN A 262 29.59 11.80 16.31
C ASN A 262 29.95 13.14 16.95
#